data_AF-A0A352KA44-F1
#
_entry.id   AF-A0A352KA44-F1
#
_cell.length_a   1.000
_cell.length_b   1.000
_cell.length_c   1.000
_cell.angle_alpha   90.00
_cell.angle_beta   90.00
_cell.angle_gamma   90.00
#
_symmetry.space_group_name_H-M   'P 1'
#
loop_
_entity.id
_entity.type
_entity.pdbx_description
1 polymer ?
#
loop_
_entity_poly.entity_id
_entity_poly.type
_entity_poly.pdbx_seq_one_letter_code
_entity_poly.pdbx_strand_id
1 'polypeptide(L)' 'MDAEWAIILKGYPRLSETFIAEELAALERAGLRYQIWSLRHPTDPAVHPVHREIRAPVFY' A
#
# COMPACT_ATOMS: atom_id res chain seq x y z
N MET A 1 7.73 -12.25 9.09
CA MET A 1 6.40 -12.89 9.01
C MET A 1 5.56 -12.34 10.18
N ASP A 2 5.56 -11.02 10.36
CA ASP A 2 5.16 -10.41 11.65
C ASP A 2 4.12 -9.30 11.43
N ALA A 3 3.42 -9.34 10.28
CA ALA A 3 2.28 -8.47 10.03
C ALA A 3 1.08 -9.05 10.79
N GLU A 4 0.41 -8.22 11.58
CA GLU A 4 -0.72 -8.65 12.43
C GLU A 4 -2.01 -8.80 11.62
N TRP A 5 -2.10 -8.11 10.49
CA TRP A 5 -3.29 -8.07 9.64
C TRP A 5 -2.93 -7.64 8.21
N ALA A 6 -3.89 -7.78 7.30
CA ALA A 6 -3.73 -7.47 5.88
C ALA A 6 -4.77 -6.44 5.40
N ILE A 7 -4.36 -5.57 4.48
CA ILE A 7 -5.23 -4.65 3.75
C ILE A 7 -5.40 -5.18 2.34
N ILE A 8 -6.63 -5.49 1.98
CA ILE A 8 -6.97 -6.02 0.66
C ILE A 8 -7.41 -4.85 -0.22
N LEU A 9 -6.73 -4.66 -1.36
CA LEU A 9 -7.01 -3.62 -2.34
C LEU A 9 -7.30 -4.23 -3.70
N LYS A 10 -8.14 -3.58 -4.50
CA LYS A 10 -8.43 -4.03 -5.87
C LYS A 10 -7.18 -4.00 -6.77
N GLY A 11 -6.30 -3.04 -6.57
CA GLY A 11 -5.05 -2.86 -7.31
C GLY A 11 -4.13 -1.90 -6.55
N TYR A 12 -2.81 -2.11 -6.60
CA TYR A 12 -1.84 -1.29 -5.87
C TYR A 12 -0.44 -1.38 -6.51
N PRO A 13 0.35 -0.30 -6.58
CA PRO A 13 -0.04 1.10 -6.35
C PRO A 13 -0.98 1.62 -7.45
N ARG A 14 -1.67 2.73 -7.18
CA ARG A 14 -2.58 3.40 -8.11
C ARG A 14 -2.36 4.90 -8.07
N LEU A 15 -2.04 5.49 -9.23
CA LEU A 15 -1.66 6.91 -9.30
C LEU A 15 -2.76 7.84 -8.77
N SER A 16 -4.02 7.48 -9.00
CA SER A 16 -5.20 8.25 -8.58
C SER A 16 -5.62 8.03 -7.12
N GLU A 17 -5.04 7.06 -6.41
CA GLU A 17 -5.47 6.66 -5.06
C GLU A 17 -4.48 7.16 -3.99
N THR A 18 -4.07 8.43 -4.10
CA THR A 18 -3.11 9.05 -3.18
C THR A 18 -3.63 9.12 -1.74
N PHE A 19 -4.94 9.34 -1.54
CA PHE A 19 -5.56 9.29 -0.22
C PHE A 19 -5.33 7.94 0.47
N ILE A 20 -5.56 6.82 -0.23
CA ILE A 20 -5.32 5.47 0.32
C ILE A 20 -3.84 5.33 0.70
N ALA A 21 -2.93 5.80 -0.15
CA ALA A 21 -1.50 5.72 0.10
C ALA A 21 -1.04 6.59 1.29
N GLU A 22 -1.61 7.79 1.46
CA GLU A 22 -1.33 8.65 2.62
C GLU A 22 -1.80 8.02 3.92
N GLU A 23 -2.99 7.41 3.93
CA GLU A 23 -3.51 6.68 5.10
C GLU A 23 -2.63 5.47 5.43
N LEU A 24 -2.22 4.68 4.43
CA LEU A 24 -1.29 3.56 4.60
C LEU A 24 0.04 4.03 5.22
N ALA A 25 0.63 5.10 4.68
CA ALA A 25 1.87 5.67 5.22
C ALA A 25 1.67 6.19 6.65
N ALA A 26 0.51 6.78 6.96
CA ALA A 26 0.18 7.23 8.30
C ALA A 26 0.07 6.07 9.30
N LEU A 27 -0.54 4.95 8.90
CA LEU A 27 -0.64 3.74 9.73
C LEU A 27 0.76 3.18 10.06
N GLU A 28 1.68 3.14 9.10
CA GLU A 28 3.07 2.73 9.38
C GLU A 28 3.79 3.71 10.31
N ARG A 29 3.63 5.01 10.11
CA ARG A 29 4.18 6.04 11.01
C ARG A 29 3.63 5.93 12.43
N ALA A 30 2.39 5.45 12.58
CA ALA A 30 1.78 5.14 13.86
C ALA A 30 2.28 3.82 14.49
N GLY A 31 3.18 3.10 13.82
CA GLY A 31 3.78 1.85 14.32
C GLY A 31 2.97 0.59 14.02
N LEU A 32 1.93 0.68 13.18
CA LEU A 32 1.13 -0.48 12.81
C LEU A 32 1.86 -1.34 11.79
N ARG A 33 1.85 -2.66 12.01
CA ARG A 33 2.48 -3.65 11.14
C ARG A 33 1.42 -4.38 10.33
N TYR A 34 1.41 -4.14 9.03
CA TYR A 34 0.45 -4.74 8.12
C TYR A 34 1.12 -5.16 6.81
N GLN A 35 0.35 -5.88 6.00
CA GLN A 35 0.74 -6.28 4.65
C GLN A 35 -0.35 -5.90 3.65
N ILE A 36 0.03 -5.59 2.41
CA ILE A 36 -0.89 -5.20 1.35
C ILE A 36 -1.13 -6.40 0.44
N TRP A 37 -2.39 -6.74 0.21
CA TRP A 37 -2.82 -7.79 -0.71
C TRP A 37 -3.59 -7.16 -1.85
N SER A 38 -2.98 -7.13 -3.03
CA SER A 38 -3.55 -6.54 -4.22
C SER A 38 -4.20 -7.60 -5.07
N LEU A 39 -5.47 -7.44 -5.42
CA LEU A 39 -6.19 -8.39 -6.29
C LEU A 39 -5.76 -8.28 -7.76
N ARG A 40 -5.00 -7.24 -8.13
CA ARG A 40 -4.53 -6.99 -9.50
C ARG A 40 -3.17 -6.31 -9.47
N HIS A 41 -2.33 -6.66 -10.44
CA HIS A 41 -1.11 -5.90 -10.70
C HIS A 41 -1.41 -4.43 -11.07
N PRO A 42 -0.50 -3.50 -10.76
CA PRO A 42 -0.65 -2.10 -11.12
C PRO A 42 -0.67 -1.93 -12.64
N THR A 43 -1.52 -1.01 -13.13
CA THR A 43 -1.65 -0.70 -14.57
C THR A 43 -1.21 0.72 -14.91
N ASP A 44 -1.02 1.58 -13.89
CA ASP A 44 -0.65 2.97 -14.10
C ASP A 44 0.85 3.05 -14.50
N PRO A 45 1.21 3.84 -15.53
CA PRO A 45 2.60 3.94 -16.00
C PRO A 45 3.49 4.77 -15.07
N ALA A 46 2.89 5.52 -14.14
CA ALA A 46 3.58 6.37 -13.18
C ALA A 46 3.14 6.04 -11.76
N VAL A 47 4.02 6.28 -10.80
CA VAL A 47 3.79 6.03 -9.37
C VAL A 47 3.98 7.33 -8.60
N HIS A 48 2.97 7.72 -7.83
CA HIS A 48 3.05 8.88 -6.95
C HIS A 48 4.14 8.67 -5.87
N PRO A 49 4.96 9.69 -5.52
CA PRO A 49 6.06 9.53 -4.57
C PRO A 49 5.68 8.92 -3.22
N VAL A 50 4.48 9.22 -2.71
CA VAL A 50 3.96 8.67 -1.45
C VAL A 50 4.01 7.14 -1.36
N HIS A 51 3.83 6.43 -2.48
CA HIS A 51 3.90 4.97 -2.49
C HIS A 51 5.30 4.43 -2.15
N ARG A 52 6.35 5.25 -2.30
CA ARG A 52 7.73 4.91 -1.92
C ARG A 52 7.98 5.08 -0.42
N GLU A 53 7.08 5.73 0.30
CA GLU A 53 7.16 5.87 1.76
C GLU A 53 6.66 4.64 2.49
N ILE A 54 5.75 3.87 1.86
CA ILE A 54 5.14 2.66 2.40
C ILE A 54 6.12 1.49 2.28
N ARG A 55 6.40 0.82 3.39
CA ARG A 55 7.35 -0.31 3.48
C ARG A 55 6.66 -1.66 3.59
N ALA A 56 5.35 -1.68 3.78
CA ALA A 56 4.55 -2.87 3.91
C ALA A 56 4.78 -3.80 2.71
N PRO A 57 4.99 -5.10 2.95
CA PRO A 57 5.14 -6.06 1.86
C PRO A 57 3.85 -6.09 1.03
N VAL A 58 4.01 -6.15 -0.28
CA VAL A 58 2.89 -6.22 -1.24
C VAL A 58 2.85 -7.61 -1.86
N PHE A 59 1.66 -8.20 -1.86
CA PHE A 59 1.35 -9.47 -2.50
C PHE A 59 0.37 -9.22 -3.65
N TYR A 60 0.53 -9.95 -4.75
CA TYR A 60 -0.25 -9.84 -5.98
C TYR A 60 -0.86 -11.18 -6.38
#